data_AF-K6CQB7-F1
#
_entry.id   AF-K6CQB7-F1
#
_cell.length_a   1.000
_cell.length_b   1.000
_cell.length_c   1.000
_cell.angle_alpha   90.00
_cell.angle_beta   90.00
_cell.angle_gamma   90.00
#
_symmetry.space_group_name_H-M   'P 1'
#
loop_
_entity.id
_entity.type
_entity.pdbx_description
1 polymer ?
#
loop_
_entity_poly.entity_id
_entity_poly.type
_entity_poly.pdbx_seq_one_letter_code
_entity_poly.pdbx_strand_id
1 'polypeptide(L)'
;MDLIIYNDASEYPKGQKVIGDNIIITKDLFSSEGIVNYKWYQYTIKNPKIYIDMVYSNAESFLVYSKVNRAEGNLGLNPSDIIRSITITNDKNDLYPFSLFIVNNERLILQLEATYFELKKINDK
;
A
#
# COMPACT_ATOMS: atom_id res chain seq x y z
N MET A 1 -13.95 -9.44 10.19
CA MET A 1 -14.36 -8.74 8.96
C MET A 1 -13.10 -8.66 8.17
N ASP A 2 -13.01 -9.53 7.19
CA ASP A 2 -11.77 -9.88 6.53
C ASP A 2 -11.72 -9.13 5.18
N LEU A 3 -10.52 -8.74 4.76
CA LEU A 3 -10.32 -7.86 3.62
C LEU A 3 -9.20 -8.40 2.74
N ILE A 4 -9.53 -8.75 1.50
CA ILE A 4 -8.59 -9.14 0.45
C ILE A 4 -8.59 -8.04 -0.62
N ILE A 5 -7.43 -7.64 -1.14
CA ILE A 5 -7.31 -6.48 -2.04
C ILE A 5 -6.47 -6.85 -3.27
N TYR A 6 -6.92 -6.53 -4.50
CA TYR A 6 -6.30 -6.89 -5.78
C TYR A 6 -6.03 -5.67 -6.69
N ASN A 7 -4.99 -5.71 -7.52
CA ASN A 7 -4.65 -4.63 -8.47
C ASN A 7 -5.33 -4.82 -9.84
N ASP A 8 -5.75 -3.73 -10.50
CA ASP A 8 -6.34 -3.75 -11.85
C ASP A 8 -5.86 -2.51 -12.64
N ALA A 9 -5.41 -2.74 -13.86
CA ALA A 9 -4.28 -2.03 -14.49
C ALA A 9 -4.58 -0.65 -15.11
N SER A 10 -3.52 0.17 -15.24
CA SER A 10 -3.31 1.21 -16.27
C SER A 10 -1.79 1.39 -16.48
N GLU A 11 -1.35 1.62 -17.72
CA GLU A 11 -0.04 1.31 -18.31
C GLU A 11 1.25 1.81 -17.59
N TYR A 12 2.35 1.02 -17.73
CA TYR A 12 3.59 1.05 -16.91
C TYR A 12 4.89 0.93 -17.75
N PRO A 13 6.04 1.53 -17.35
CA PRO A 13 7.36 1.15 -17.86
C PRO A 13 8.18 0.24 -16.90
N LYS A 14 8.44 -0.97 -17.40
CA LYS A 14 9.43 -2.04 -17.11
C LYS A 14 9.98 -2.24 -15.68
N GLY A 15 9.48 -3.32 -15.07
CA GLY A 15 10.25 -4.13 -14.12
C GLY A 15 9.50 -5.36 -13.67
N GLN A 16 8.31 -5.18 -13.08
CA GLN A 16 7.56 -6.27 -12.46
C GLN A 16 6.05 -5.98 -12.53
N LYS A 17 5.25 -6.91 -13.06
CA LYS A 17 3.79 -6.81 -13.14
C LYS A 17 3.18 -7.48 -11.90
N VAL A 18 2.48 -6.73 -11.06
CA VAL A 18 1.68 -7.25 -9.92
C VAL A 18 0.21 -7.30 -10.38
N ILE A 19 -0.23 -8.44 -10.91
CA ILE A 19 -1.61 -8.67 -11.36
C ILE A 19 -2.09 -9.98 -10.74
N GLY A 20 -3.23 -9.97 -10.03
CA GLY A 20 -3.76 -11.16 -9.37
C GLY A 20 -3.14 -11.47 -8.00
N ASP A 21 -2.13 -10.72 -7.59
CA ASP A 21 -1.52 -10.79 -6.27
C ASP A 21 -2.42 -10.09 -5.24
N ASN A 22 -2.49 -10.65 -4.03
CA ASN A 22 -3.34 -10.13 -2.96
C ASN A 22 -2.58 -9.86 -1.67
N ILE A 23 -3.11 -8.91 -0.90
CA ILE A 23 -2.77 -8.73 0.51
C ILE A 23 -4.01 -8.92 1.36
N ILE A 24 -3.82 -9.45 2.56
CA ILE A 24 -4.85 -9.62 3.57
C ILE A 24 -4.58 -8.62 4.68
N ILE A 25 -5.57 -7.79 5.01
CA ILE A 25 -5.48 -6.84 6.13
C ILE A 25 -6.74 -6.97 6.98
N THR A 26 -6.62 -7.61 8.15
CA THR A 26 -7.68 -7.74 9.13
C THR A 26 -7.16 -7.35 10.51
N LYS A 27 -8.05 -7.35 11.51
CA LYS A 27 -7.67 -7.12 12.92
C LYS A 27 -6.77 -8.23 13.46
N ASP A 28 -6.91 -9.44 12.91
CA ASP A 28 -6.30 -10.65 13.44
C ASP A 28 -5.12 -11.12 12.56
N LEU A 29 -5.04 -10.64 11.32
CA LEU A 29 -4.05 -11.07 10.35
C LEU A 29 -3.68 -9.96 9.37
N PHE A 30 -2.39 -9.74 9.22
CA PHE A 30 -1.81 -9.16 8.02
C PHE A 30 -1.04 -10.24 7.26
N SER A 31 -1.25 -10.34 5.94
CA SER A 31 -0.43 -11.20 5.09
C SER A 31 -0.17 -10.54 3.73
N SER A 32 1.09 -10.59 3.29
CA SER A 32 1.53 -10.18 1.96
C SER A 32 2.09 -11.34 1.14
N GLU A 33 1.86 -12.58 1.57
CA GLU A 33 2.30 -13.79 0.88
C GLU A 33 1.64 -13.99 -0.50
N GLY A 34 0.53 -13.28 -0.75
CA GLY A 34 -0.11 -13.27 -2.05
C GLY A 34 0.65 -12.52 -3.14
N ILE A 35 1.71 -11.77 -2.79
CA ILE A 35 2.56 -11.08 -3.75
C ILE A 35 3.65 -12.04 -4.27
N VAL A 36 3.25 -13.10 -4.95
CA VAL A 36 4.05 -14.33 -5.16
C VAL A 36 5.41 -14.09 -5.86
N ASN A 37 5.52 -13.01 -6.63
CA ASN A 37 6.74 -12.67 -7.35
C ASN A 37 7.77 -11.90 -6.51
N TYR A 38 7.43 -11.52 -5.28
CA TYR A 38 8.20 -10.61 -4.42
C TYR A 38 8.66 -11.31 -3.14
N LYS A 39 9.73 -12.12 -3.26
CA LYS A 39 10.21 -12.99 -2.18
C LYS A 39 10.58 -12.27 -0.88
N TRP A 40 11.13 -11.06 -0.96
CA TRP A 40 11.48 -10.27 0.23
C TRP A 40 10.27 -9.63 0.92
N TYR A 41 9.08 -9.78 0.34
CA TYR A 41 7.85 -9.17 0.80
C TYR A 41 6.84 -10.22 1.31
N GLN A 42 7.29 -11.46 1.54
CA GLN A 42 6.46 -12.54 2.04
C GLN A 42 6.40 -12.48 3.57
N TYR A 43 5.39 -11.78 4.11
CA TYR A 43 5.21 -11.59 5.54
C TYR A 43 3.83 -12.02 5.98
N THR A 44 3.78 -12.62 7.18
CA THR A 44 2.55 -12.94 7.89
C THR A 44 2.68 -12.47 9.33
N ILE A 45 1.74 -11.60 9.76
CA ILE A 45 1.71 -11.01 11.10
C ILE A 45 0.35 -11.33 11.72
N LYS A 46 0.37 -12.07 12.84
CA LYS A 46 -0.84 -12.32 13.63
C LYS A 46 -1.08 -11.17 14.59
N ASN A 47 -2.33 -10.79 14.76
CA ASN A 47 -2.78 -9.66 15.59
C ASN A 47 -1.97 -8.38 15.31
N PRO A 48 -1.94 -7.90 14.04
CA PRO A 48 -1.14 -6.73 13.69
C PRO A 48 -1.62 -5.48 14.43
N LYS A 49 -0.69 -4.61 14.80
CA LYS A 49 -0.98 -3.24 15.19
C LYS A 49 -0.97 -2.37 13.95
N ILE A 50 -2.10 -1.72 13.67
CA ILE A 50 -2.29 -0.87 12.51
C ILE A 50 -2.58 0.55 13.01
N TYR A 51 -1.77 1.51 12.59
CA TYR A 51 -1.94 2.91 12.97
C TYR A 51 -1.50 3.87 11.85
N ILE A 52 -2.01 5.09 11.91
CA ILE A 52 -1.58 6.19 11.05
C ILE A 52 -0.33 6.80 11.67
N ASP A 53 0.79 6.76 10.96
CA ASP A 53 2.07 7.32 11.38
C ASP A 53 2.26 8.75 10.86
N MET A 54 1.77 9.05 9.65
CA MET A 54 1.90 10.37 9.03
C MET A 54 0.64 10.78 8.24
N VAL A 55 0.33 12.07 8.27
CA VAL A 55 -0.75 12.67 7.48
C VAL A 55 -0.20 13.79 6.62
N TYR A 56 -0.42 13.69 5.32
CA TYR A 56 -0.09 14.69 4.31
C TYR A 56 -1.38 15.43 3.94
N SER A 57 -1.42 16.73 4.19
CA SER A 57 -2.61 17.56 4.00
C SER A 57 -2.94 17.84 2.53
N ASN A 58 -2.02 17.54 1.61
CA ASN A 58 -2.17 17.70 0.17
C ASN A 58 -1.22 16.75 -0.58
N ALA A 59 -1.46 16.52 -1.88
CA ALA A 59 -0.62 15.64 -2.69
C ALA A 59 0.83 16.12 -2.84
N GLU A 60 1.06 17.44 -2.85
CA GLU A 60 2.41 18.00 -3.00
C GLU A 60 3.30 17.64 -1.80
N SER A 61 2.79 17.79 -0.58
CA SER A 61 3.51 17.43 0.64
C SER A 61 3.89 15.94 0.68
N PHE A 62 2.99 15.07 0.18
CA PHE A 62 3.27 13.64 0.02
C PHE A 62 4.38 13.40 -1.01
N LEU A 63 4.30 14.00 -2.20
CA LEU A 63 5.27 13.80 -3.28
C LEU A 63 6.68 14.27 -2.89
N VAL A 64 6.78 15.40 -2.19
CA VAL A 64 8.06 15.92 -1.68
C VAL A 64 8.67 14.95 -0.66
N TYR A 65 7.87 14.45 0.29
CA TYR A 65 8.36 13.52 1.31
C TYR A 65 8.77 12.16 0.73
N SER A 66 7.90 11.58 -0.11
CA SER A 66 8.12 10.29 -0.76
C SER A 66 9.21 10.33 -1.84
N LYS A 67 9.71 11.53 -2.20
CA LYS A 67 10.68 11.76 -3.27
C LYS A 67 10.23 11.18 -4.61
N VAL A 68 8.91 11.15 -4.83
CA VAL A 68 8.30 10.66 -6.07
C VAL A 68 8.09 11.83 -7.00
N ASN A 69 8.61 11.72 -8.22
CA ASN A 69 8.23 12.66 -9.26
C ASN A 69 6.78 12.40 -9.67
N ARG A 70 5.97 13.46 -9.76
CA ARG A 70 4.55 13.39 -10.17
C ARG A 70 4.37 12.66 -11.51
N ALA A 71 5.36 12.73 -12.39
CA ALA A 71 5.39 12.03 -13.68
C ALA A 71 5.76 10.54 -13.59
N GLU A 72 6.51 10.12 -12.58
CA GLU A 72 7.01 8.75 -12.41
C GLU A 72 6.03 7.86 -11.62
N GLY A 73 5.23 8.46 -10.73
CA GLY A 73 4.32 7.69 -9.87
C GLY A 73 2.98 7.32 -10.49
N ASN A 74 2.52 8.02 -11.54
CA ASN A 74 1.16 7.94 -12.12
C ASN A 74 0.04 7.57 -11.11
N LEU A 75 0.09 8.15 -9.91
CA LEU A 75 -0.82 7.81 -8.80
C LEU A 75 -2.20 8.44 -8.96
N GLY A 76 -2.44 9.21 -10.02
CA GLY A 76 -3.69 9.94 -10.23
C GLY A 76 -4.07 10.86 -9.07
N LEU A 77 -3.09 11.44 -8.36
CA LEU A 77 -3.35 12.30 -7.19
C LEU A 77 -3.82 13.69 -7.62
N ASN A 78 -4.91 14.14 -6.99
CA ASN A 78 -5.37 15.51 -7.06
C ASN A 78 -4.63 16.37 -6.04
N PRO A 79 -4.35 17.66 -6.33
CA PRO A 79 -3.65 18.54 -5.40
C PRO A 79 -4.26 18.60 -4.00
N SER A 80 -5.60 18.51 -3.89
CA SER A 80 -6.34 18.55 -2.63
C SER A 80 -6.40 17.23 -1.87
N ASP A 81 -5.84 16.14 -2.42
CA ASP A 81 -5.92 14.84 -1.78
C ASP A 81 -5.20 14.82 -0.43
N ILE A 82 -5.84 14.23 0.57
CA ILE A 82 -5.25 13.97 1.88
C ILE A 82 -4.75 12.54 1.88
N ILE A 83 -3.45 12.38 2.11
CA ILE A 83 -2.80 11.07 2.14
C ILE A 83 -2.46 10.74 3.60
N ARG A 84 -2.77 9.52 4.03
CA ARG A 84 -2.37 8.99 5.35
C ARG A 84 -1.48 7.79 5.13
N SER A 85 -0.27 7.81 5.69
CA SER A 85 0.54 6.60 5.73
C SER A 85 0.02 5.67 6.83
N ILE A 86 0.05 4.38 6.55
CA ILE A 86 -0.32 3.32 7.50
C ILE A 86 0.93 2.53 7.81
N THR A 87 1.23 2.43 9.10
CA THR A 87 2.20 1.46 9.60
C THR A 87 1.47 0.22 10.09
N ILE A 88 1.97 -0.94 9.65
CA ILE A 88 1.57 -2.26 10.14
C ILE A 88 2.77 -2.86 10.86
N THR A 89 2.57 -3.28 12.10
CA THR A 89 3.64 -3.88 12.87
C THR A 89 3.18 -5.01 13.79
N ASN A 90 4.13 -5.80 14.27
CA ASN A 90 3.90 -6.86 15.25
C ASN A 90 4.17 -6.33 16.68
N ASP A 91 4.09 -7.20 17.68
CA ASP A 91 4.35 -6.80 19.07
C ASP A 91 5.80 -6.35 19.35
N LYS A 92 6.73 -6.66 18.44
CA LYS A 92 8.13 -6.27 18.54
C LYS A 92 8.45 -4.95 17.84
N ASN A 93 7.44 -4.32 17.23
CA ASN A 93 7.59 -3.12 16.41
C ASN A 93 8.57 -3.30 15.22
N ASP A 94 8.59 -4.50 14.62
CA ASP A 94 9.42 -4.76 13.45
C ASP A 94 8.99 -3.86 12.28
N LEU A 95 9.98 -3.46 11.47
CA LEU A 95 9.78 -2.68 10.24
C LEU A 95 9.76 -3.62 9.04
N TYR A 96 8.82 -3.38 8.12
CA TYR A 96 8.66 -4.17 6.91
C TYR A 96 9.02 -3.33 5.68
N PRO A 97 9.57 -3.93 4.62
CA PRO A 97 10.08 -3.22 3.45
C PRO A 97 8.97 -2.69 2.51
N PHE A 98 7.75 -2.49 3.00
CA PHE A 98 6.64 -1.93 2.22
C PHE A 98 6.00 -0.76 2.97
N SER A 99 5.26 0.07 2.24
CA SER A 99 4.46 1.15 2.83
C SER A 99 3.05 1.15 2.27
N LEU A 100 2.08 1.50 3.09
CA LEU A 100 0.68 1.63 2.69
C LEU A 100 0.24 3.07 2.86
N PHE A 101 -0.55 3.56 1.90
CA PHE A 101 -1.08 4.91 1.91
C PHE A 101 -2.57 4.91 1.60
N ILE A 102 -3.34 5.61 2.41
CA ILE A 102 -4.76 5.88 2.18
C ILE A 102 -4.90 7.26 1.56
N VAL A 103 -5.55 7.35 0.41
CA VAL A 103 -5.91 8.62 -0.23
C VAL A 103 -7.39 8.89 0.01
N ASN A 104 -7.72 10.01 0.67
CA ASN A 104 -9.08 10.47 0.98
C ASN A 104 -9.99 9.45 1.69
N ASN A 105 -9.43 8.41 2.32
CA ASN A 105 -10.18 7.27 2.88
C ASN A 105 -10.90 6.40 1.84
N GLU A 106 -10.54 6.51 0.56
CA GLU A 106 -11.22 5.83 -0.54
C GLU A 106 -10.30 4.86 -1.27
N ARG A 107 -9.04 5.27 -1.51
CA ARG A 107 -8.06 4.48 -2.26
C ARG A 107 -6.95 4.01 -1.35
N LEU A 108 -6.46 2.79 -1.60
CA LEU A 108 -5.30 2.23 -0.90
C LEU A 108 -4.16 2.04 -1.91
N ILE A 109 -3.00 2.60 -1.59
CA ILE A 109 -1.79 2.49 -2.39
C ILE A 109 -0.77 1.67 -1.59
N LEU A 110 -0.19 0.67 -2.23
CA LEU A 110 0.96 -0.09 -1.75
C LEU A 110 2.22 0.42 -2.43
N GLN A 111 3.26 0.67 -1.65
CA GLN A 111 4.60 0.90 -2.14
C GLN A 111 5.48 -0.31 -1.86
N LEU A 112 6.11 -0.85 -2.90
CA LEU A 112 7.19 -1.83 -2.84
C LEU A 112 8.42 -1.20 -3.49
N GLU A 113 9.51 -1.03 -2.73
CA GLU A 113 10.69 -0.28 -3.18
C GLU A 113 10.30 1.13 -3.71
N ALA A 114 10.64 1.45 -4.95
CA ALA A 114 10.32 2.71 -5.62
C ALA A 114 9.04 2.63 -6.47
N THR A 115 8.28 1.54 -6.37
CA THR A 115 7.10 1.28 -7.20
C THR A 115 5.83 1.36 -6.36
N TYR A 116 4.78 1.93 -6.95
CA TYR A 116 3.48 2.11 -6.31
C TYR A 116 2.40 1.34 -7.05
N PHE A 117 1.47 0.76 -6.30
CA PHE A 117 0.37 -0.06 -6.79
C PHE A 117 -0.92 0.39 -6.11
N GLU A 118 -1.95 0.68 -6.90
CA GLU A 118 -3.29 0.87 -6.34
C GLU A 118 -3.93 -0.48 -6.08
N LEU A 119 -4.46 -0.66 -4.88
CA LEU A 119 -5.10 -1.89 -4.47
C LEU A 119 -6.62 -1.69 -4.44
N LYS A 120 -7.36 -2.53 -5.19
CA LYS A 120 -8.83 -2.57 -5.20
C LYS A 120 -9.35 -3.53 -4.15
N LYS A 121 -10.20 -3.02 -3.27
CA LYS A 121 -10.87 -3.82 -2.24
C LYS A 121 -11.75 -4.89 -2.88
N ILE A 122 -11.51 -6.15 -2.55
CA ILE A 122 -12.42 -7.26 -2.82
C ILE A 122 -13.07 -7.61 -1.48
N ASN A 123 -14.36 -7.31 -1.37
CA ASN A 123 -15.11 -7.75 -0.20
C ASN A 123 -15.15 -9.28 -0.20
N ASP A 124 -14.78 -9.89 0.93
CA ASP A 124 -15.25 -11.22 1.26
C ASP A 124 -16.78 -11.16 1.35
N LYS A 125 -17.46 -11.99 0.55
CA LYS A 125 -18.89 -12.25 0.71
C LYS A 125 -19.13 -13.01 2.01
#